data_AF-A0A525D3L4-F1
#
_entry.id   AF-A0A525D3L4-F1
#
_cell.length_a   1.000
_cell.length_b   1.000
_cell.length_c   1.000
_cell.angle_alpha   90.00
_cell.angle_beta   90.00
_cell.angle_gamma   90.00
#
_symmetry.space_group_name_H-M   'P 1'
#
loop_
_entity.id
_entity.type
_entity.pdbx_description
1 polymer ?
#
loop_
_entity_poly.entity_id
_entity_poly.type
_entity_poly.pdbx_seq_one_letter_code
_entity_poly.pdbx_strand_id
1 'polypeptide(L)' 'MLTFASYNAGPNKIARLRKQAGKKGLDSNVWFRNVEIEAARVIGRETVQYVSNIFKYYIACRLIVDKSAKKTTLTDG' A
#
# COMPACT_ATOMS: atom_id res chain seq x y z
N MET A 1 -2.83 -2.91 1.96
CA MET A 1 -2.75 -1.44 1.76
C MET A 1 -4.07 -0.72 2.01
N LEU A 2 -5.20 -1.16 1.44
CA LEU A 2 -6.52 -0.54 1.71
C LEU A 2 -6.87 -0.43 3.21
N THR A 3 -6.46 -1.40 4.02
CA THR A 3 -6.61 -1.36 5.49
C THR A 3 -5.86 -0.17 6.11
N PHE A 4 -4.57 0.01 5.77
CA PHE A 4 -3.76 1.13 6.26
C PHE A 4 -4.29 2.48 5.78
N ALA A 5 -4.75 2.55 4.53
CA ALA A 5 -5.40 3.74 4.00
C ALA A 5 -6.70 4.07 4.76
N SER A 6 -7.48 3.05 5.13
CA SER A 6 -8.73 3.21 5.89
C SER A 6 -8.48 3.61 7.33
N TYR A 7 -7.39 3.14 7.93
CA TYR A 7 -6.94 3.55 9.24
C TYR A 7 -6.52 5.04 9.26
N ASN A 8 -5.76 5.49 8.26
CA ASN A 8 -5.27 6.87 8.18
C ASN A 8 -6.34 7.89 7.74
N ALA A 9 -7.17 7.54 6.74
CA ALA A 9 -8.10 8.47 6.10
C ALA A 9 -9.59 8.22 6.44
N GLY A 10 -9.88 7.17 7.21
CA GLY A 10 -11.22 6.74 7.57
C GLY A 10 -11.85 5.76 6.57
N PRO A 11 -12.52 4.68 7.03
CA PRO A 11 -13.06 3.62 6.17
C PRO A 11 -14.17 4.12 5.23
N ASN A 12 -15.03 5.03 5.70
CA ASN A 12 -16.10 5.62 4.88
C ASN A 12 -15.55 6.42 3.70
N LYS A 13 -14.45 7.16 3.92
CA LYS A 13 -13.80 7.93 2.86
C LYS A 13 -13.14 7.00 1.84
N ILE A 14 -12.42 5.97 2.28
CA ILE A 14 -11.83 4.96 1.39
C ILE A 14 -12.90 4.19 0.60
N ALA A 15 -14.02 3.83 1.22
CA ALA A 15 -15.13 3.17 0.52
C ALA A 15 -15.68 4.04 -0.63
N ARG A 16 -15.78 5.36 -0.44
CA ARG A 16 -16.19 6.29 -1.52
C ARG A 16 -15.14 6.37 -2.62
N LEU A 17 -13.85 6.40 -2.27
CA LEU A 17 -12.76 6.44 -3.25
C LEU A 17 -12.67 5.15 -4.07
N ARG A 18 -12.90 3.98 -3.45
CA ARG A 18 -13.00 2.69 -4.14
C ARG A 18 -14.11 2.74 -5.21
N LYS A 19 -15.31 3.21 -4.84
CA LYS A 19 -16.42 3.37 -5.80
C LYS A 19 -16.05 4.34 -6.94
N GLN A 20 -15.35 5.43 -6.66
CA GLN A 20 -14.90 6.38 -7.68
C GLN A 20 -13.86 5.79 -8.62
N ALA A 21 -12.90 5.02 -8.08
CA ALA A 21 -11.89 4.31 -8.86
C ALA A 21 -12.56 3.30 -9.82
N GLY A 22 -13.50 2.50 -9.32
CA GLY A 22 -14.27 1.56 -10.15
C GLY A 22 -15.03 2.24 -11.30
N LYS A 23 -15.65 3.40 -11.04
CA LYS A 23 -16.32 4.20 -12.09
C LYS A 23 -15.38 4.70 -13.19
N LYS A 24 -14.07 4.72 -12.95
CA LYS A 24 -13.03 5.13 -13.90
C LYS A 24 -12.28 3.95 -14.53
N GLY A 25 -12.80 2.72 -14.36
CA GLY A 25 -12.17 1.52 -14.90
C GLY A 25 -10.94 1.05 -14.11
N LEU A 26 -10.72 1.58 -12.90
CA LEU A 26 -9.65 1.15 -12.01
C LEU A 26 -10.14 0.04 -11.07
N ASP A 27 -9.23 -0.81 -10.61
CA ASP A 27 -9.56 -1.86 -9.66
C ASP A 27 -9.86 -1.29 -8.27
N SER A 28 -11.09 -1.49 -7.80
CA SER A 28 -11.57 -0.99 -6.50
C SER A 28 -10.98 -1.71 -5.29
N ASN A 29 -10.24 -2.80 -5.49
CA ASN A 29 -9.64 -3.64 -4.45
C ASN A 29 -8.11 -3.56 -4.42
N VAL A 30 -7.50 -2.87 -5.39
CA VAL A 30 -6.06 -2.61 -5.42
C VAL A 30 -5.80 -1.18 -4.99
N TRP A 31 -4.81 -0.98 -4.11
CA TRP A 31 -4.43 0.36 -3.68
C TRP A 31 -3.60 1.08 -4.75
N PHE A 32 -2.37 0.61 -4.96
CA PHE A 32 -1.39 1.27 -5.82
C PHE A 32 -1.87 1.36 -7.26
N ARG A 33 -1.68 2.53 -7.88
CA ARG A 33 -2.09 2.83 -9.28
C ARG A 33 -3.59 2.64 -9.56
N ASN A 34 -4.41 2.50 -8.54
CA ASN A 34 -5.86 2.30 -8.66
C ASN A 34 -6.56 3.26 -7.70
N VAL A 35 -6.97 2.79 -6.52
CA VAL A 35 -7.61 3.64 -5.49
C VAL A 35 -6.72 4.80 -5.05
N GLU A 36 -5.40 4.63 -5.10
CA GLU A 36 -4.40 5.66 -4.83
C GLU A 36 -4.56 6.91 -5.71
N ILE A 37 -4.98 6.75 -6.97
CA ILE A 37 -5.16 7.88 -7.91
C ILE A 37 -6.27 8.80 -7.42
N GLU A 38 -7.40 8.22 -6.98
CA GLU A 38 -8.50 8.99 -6.40
C GLU A 38 -8.14 9.56 -5.03
N ALA A 39 -7.39 8.81 -4.21
CA ALA A 39 -6.92 9.30 -2.92
C ALA A 39 -5.99 10.52 -3.06
N ALA A 40 -5.05 10.48 -4.01
CA ALA A 40 -4.16 11.61 -4.29
C ALA A 40 -4.94 12.84 -4.77
N ARG A 41 -6.00 12.63 -5.56
CA ARG A 41 -6.86 13.71 -6.07
C ARG A 41 -7.76 14.33 -5.01
N VAL A 42 -8.34 13.53 -4.11
CA VAL A 42 -9.37 13.96 -3.16
C VAL A 42 -8.81 14.32 -1.78
N ILE A 43 -7.80 13.58 -1.31
CA ILE A 43 -7.23 13.75 0.03
C ILE A 43 -5.92 14.53 -0.03
N GLY A 44 -5.15 14.34 -1.10
CA GLY A 44 -3.86 15.01 -1.31
C GLY A 44 -2.67 14.06 -1.18
N ARG A 45 -1.48 14.60 -1.47
CA ARG A 45 -0.24 13.82 -1.57
C ARG A 45 0.26 13.27 -0.23
N GLU A 46 0.03 13.94 0.88
CA GLU A 46 0.52 13.47 2.19
C GLU A 46 -0.06 12.11 2.59
N THR A 47 -1.37 11.91 2.39
CA THR A 47 -2.03 10.65 2.73
C THR A 47 -1.52 9.46 1.90
N VAL A 48 -1.28 9.65 0.60
CA VAL A 48 -0.72 8.58 -0.24
C VAL A 48 0.75 8.32 0.10
N GLN A 49 1.48 9.34 0.57
CA GLN A 49 2.85 9.19 1.06
C GLN A 49 2.91 8.36 2.34
N TYR A 50 1.97 8.53 3.27
CA TYR A 50 1.88 7.73 4.49
C TYR A 50 1.77 6.24 4.18
N VAL A 51 0.83 5.86 3.29
CA VAL A 51 0.64 4.45 2.89
C VAL A 51 1.87 3.91 2.15
N SER A 52 2.49 4.73 1.31
CA SER A 52 3.74 4.38 0.62
C SER A 52 4.89 4.14 1.59
N ASN A 53 4.99 4.92 2.67
CA ASN A 53 6.02 4.76 3.69
C ASN A 53 5.86 3.42 4.45
N ILE A 54 4.63 3.05 4.83
CA ILE A 54 4.36 1.73 5.43
C ILE A 54 4.84 0.60 4.51
N PHE A 55 4.54 0.71 3.21
CA PHE A 55 4.94 -0.31 2.25
C PHE A 55 6.46 -0.38 2.07
N LYS A 56 7.16 0.75 2.04
CA LYS A 56 8.64 0.80 1.99
C LYS A 56 9.26 0.04 3.14
N TYR A 57 8.79 0.25 4.37
CA TYR A 57 9.31 -0.47 5.54
C TYR A 57 8.99 -1.96 5.50
N TYR A 58 7.79 -2.35 5.08
CA TYR A 58 7.44 -3.77 4.90
C TYR A 58 8.40 -4.48 3.94
N ILE A 59 8.67 -3.87 2.77
CA ILE A 59 9.60 -4.44 1.79
C ILE A 59 11.02 -4.48 2.34
N ALA A 60 11.49 -3.42 3.01
CA ALA A 60 12.83 -3.40 3.61
C ALA A 60 12.99 -4.52 4.66
N CYS A 61 12.04 -4.67 5.58
CA CYS A 61 12.05 -5.74 6.59
C CYS A 61 12.05 -7.12 5.95
N ARG A 62 11.20 -7.34 4.94
CA ARG A 62 11.15 -8.62 4.22
C ARG A 62 12.48 -8.92 3.53
N LEU A 63 13.09 -7.95 2.86
CA LEU A 63 14.39 -8.12 2.19
C LEU A 63 15.52 -8.45 3.17
N ILE A 64 15.50 -7.85 4.37
CA ILE A 64 16.47 -8.18 5.43
C ILE A 64 16.30 -9.63 5.89
N VAL A 65 15.06 -10.07 6.13
CA VAL A 65 14.76 -11.45 6.52
C VAL A 65 15.16 -12.45 5.42
N ASP A 66 14.78 -12.17 4.16
CA ASP A 66 15.12 -13.00 3.01
C ASP A 66 16.64 -13.12 2.83
N LYS A 67 17.38 -12.03 3.07
CA LYS A 67 18.85 -12.02 3.02
C LYS A 67 19.48 -12.84 4.15
N SER A 68 18.94 -12.75 5.37
CA SER A 68 19.41 -13.54 6.51
C SER A 68 19.17 -15.04 6.30
N ALA A 69 17.99 -15.43 5.78
CA ALA A 69 17.68 -16.82 5.48
C ALA A 69 18.62 -17.42 4.41
N LYS A 70 18.91 -16.67 3.35
CA LYS A 70 19.88 -17.09 2.31
C LYS A 70 21.30 -17.23 2.85
N LYS A 71 21.69 -16.42 3.83
CA LYS A 71 23.02 -16.49 4.45
C LYS A 71 23.19 -17.79 5.24
N THR A 72 22.15 -18.23 5.97
CA THR A 72 22.17 -19.50 6.71
C THR A 72 22.28 -20.71 5.78
N THR A 73 21.54 -20.74 4.67
CA THR A 73 21.61 -21.88 3.73
C THR A 73 22.92 -21.99 2.95
N LEU A 74 23.72 -20.94 2.90
CA LEU A 74 25.04 -20.92 2.23
C LEU A 74 26.20 -21.29 3.18
N THR A 75 25.97 -21.30 4.50
CA THR A 75 26.97 -21.68 5.50
C THR A 75 26.86 -23.13 5.95
N ASP A 76 25.76 -23.81 5.58
CA ASP A 76 25.41 -25.16 6.03
C ASP A 76 25.64 -26.25 4.96
N GLY A 77 26.36 -25.94 3.87
CA GLY A 77 26.74 -26.87 2.80
C GLY A 77 28.19 -26.68 2.36
#